data_AF-A0A4Q5WGX7-F1
#
_entry.id   AF-A0A4Q5WGX7-F1
#
_cell.length_a   1.000
_cell.length_b   1.000
_cell.length_c   1.000
_cell.angle_alpha   90.00
_cell.angle_beta   90.00
_cell.angle_gamma   90.00
#
_symmetry.space_group_name_H-M   'P 1'
#
loop_
_entity.id
_entity.type
_entity.pdbx_description
1 polymer ?
#
loop_
_entity_poly.entity_id
_entity_poly.type
_entity_poly.pdbx_seq_one_letter_code
_entity_poly.pdbx_strand_id
1 'polypeptide(L)' 'HPGGWRRLTYIRLHGSPRMYYSAYEPPFISALSRRLRAQTGPVWCIFDNTAEGAALGDALATLAKAGPNLA' A
#
# COMPACT_ATOMS: atom_id res chain seq x y z
N HIS A 1 -0.78 20.39 -18.01
CA HIS A 1 0.18 19.46 -17.36
C HIS A 1 -0.45 18.93 -16.08
N PRO A 2 -0.50 17.62 -15.81
CA PRO A 2 -0.99 17.17 -14.51
C PRO A 2 0.01 17.63 -13.44
N GLY A 3 -0.40 18.62 -12.64
CA GLY A 3 0.39 19.27 -11.59
C GLY A 3 0.37 18.44 -10.31
N GLY A 4 0.98 17.25 -10.33
CA GLY A 4 1.12 16.43 -9.14
C GLY A 4 1.90 17.17 -8.04
N TRP A 5 1.38 17.15 -6.81
CA TRP A 5 2.08 17.73 -5.66
C TRP A 5 3.31 16.90 -5.33
N ARG A 6 4.50 17.40 -5.69
CA ARG A 6 5.79 16.68 -5.55
C ARG A 6 6.20 16.35 -4.11
N ARG A 7 5.46 16.79 -3.10
CA ARG A 7 5.75 16.55 -1.68
C ARG A 7 4.98 15.37 -1.08
N LEU A 8 4.11 14.72 -1.84
CA LEU A 8 3.33 13.57 -1.41
C LEU A 8 3.57 12.40 -2.37
N THR A 9 4.03 11.26 -1.83
CA THR A 9 4.06 10.02 -2.59
C THR A 9 2.68 9.38 -2.53
N TYR A 10 1.99 9.31 -3.67
CA TYR A 10 0.69 8.66 -3.77
C TYR A 10 0.83 7.27 -4.39
N ILE A 11 0.34 6.24 -3.70
CA ILE A 11 0.38 4.83 -4.12
C ILE A 11 -1.05 4.28 -4.01
N ARG A 12 -1.55 3.67 -5.10
CA ARG A 12 -2.83 2.97 -5.11
C ARG A 12 -2.63 1.56 -5.65
N LEU A 13 -2.99 0.57 -4.84
CA LEU A 13 -2.74 -0.83 -5.08
C LEU A 13 -4.07 -1.52 -5.32
N HIS A 14 -4.20 -2.12 -6.51
CA HIS A 14 -5.49 -2.64 -6.97
C HIS A 14 -5.56 -4.17 -6.85
N GLY A 15 -4.61 -4.85 -6.19
CA GLY A 15 -4.59 -6.31 -6.10
C GLY A 15 -3.92 -6.99 -7.29
N SER A 16 -3.46 -8.21 -7.08
CA SER A 16 -2.76 -9.04 -8.06
C SER A 16 -2.91 -10.52 -7.67
N PRO A 17 -3.14 -11.46 -8.60
CA PRO A 17 -3.10 -11.28 -10.06
C PRO A 17 -4.36 -10.67 -10.68
N ARG A 18 -5.50 -10.66 -9.98
CA ARG A 18 -6.76 -10.10 -10.48
C ARG A 18 -7.03 -8.73 -9.84
N MET A 19 -6.96 -7.70 -10.66
CA MET A 19 -7.22 -6.31 -10.25
C MET A 19 -8.63 -6.17 -9.65
N TYR A 20 -8.72 -5.42 -8.56
CA TYR A 20 -9.83 -5.17 -7.63
C TYR A 20 -10.22 -6.31 -6.68
N TYR A 21 -9.77 -7.54 -6.92
CA TYR A 21 -10.24 -8.72 -6.18
C TYR A 21 -9.16 -9.36 -5.31
N SER A 22 -7.95 -9.57 -5.86
CA SER A 22 -6.94 -10.41 -5.22
C SER A 22 -6.20 -9.71 -4.08
N ALA A 23 -5.99 -10.43 -2.98
CA ALA A 23 -5.02 -10.07 -1.94
C ALA A 23 -3.59 -10.16 -2.46
N TYR A 24 -2.67 -9.43 -1.84
CA TYR A 24 -1.25 -9.52 -2.16
C TYR A 24 -0.55 -10.61 -1.34
N GLU A 25 0.37 -11.33 -1.99
CA GLU A 25 1.18 -12.35 -1.32
C GLU A 25 2.12 -11.74 -0.25
N PRO A 26 2.42 -12.48 0.84
CA PRO A 26 3.25 -11.98 1.94
C PRO A 26 4.61 -11.37 1.54
N PRO A 27 5.35 -11.89 0.53
CA PRO A 27 6.59 -11.26 0.07
C PRO A 27 6.37 -9.86 -0.52
N PHE A 28 5.26 -9.65 -1.25
CA PHE A 28 4.91 -8.34 -1.79
C PHE A 28 4.65 -7.35 -0.65
N ILE A 29 3.82 -7.72 0.32
CA ILE A 29 3.52 -6.88 1.49
C ILE A 29 4.81 -6.52 2.25
N SER A 30 5.71 -7.48 2.43
CA SER A 30 7.00 -7.24 3.11
C SER A 30 7.88 -6.24 2.35
N ALA A 31 7.95 -6.36 1.03
CA ALA A 31 8.68 -5.42 0.18
C ALA A 31 8.05 -4.03 0.19
N LEU A 32 6.72 -3.95 0.12
CA LEU A 32 5.96 -2.71 0.19
C LEU A 32 6.20 -1.99 1.53
N SER A 33 6.04 -2.67 2.67
CA SER A 33 6.28 -2.07 3.99
C SER A 33 7.70 -1.48 4.11
N ARG A 34 8.72 -2.19 3.59
CA ARG A 34 10.10 -1.67 3.56
C ARG A 34 10.23 -0.42 2.69
N ARG A 35 9.58 -0.41 1.52
CA ARG A 35 9.58 0.75 0.62
C ARG A 35 8.88 1.96 1.23
N LEU A 36 7.74 1.74 1.91
CA LEU A 36 7.00 2.79 2.60
C LEU A 36 7.82 3.41 3.72
N ARG A 37 8.50 2.59 4.54
CA ARG A 37 9.42 3.08 5.59
C ARG A 37 10.60 3.89 5.06
N ALA A 38 11.08 3.59 3.86
CA ALA A 38 12.22 4.28 3.26
C ALA A 38 11.85 5.65 2.68
N GLN A 39 10.55 6.02 2.64
CA GLN A 39 10.13 7.33 2.18
C GLN A 39 10.48 8.39 3.23
N THR A 40 11.04 9.51 2.79
CA THR A 40 11.43 10.63 3.66
C THR A 40 10.35 11.71 3.78
N GLY A 41 9.27 11.60 3.01
CA GLY A 41 8.15 12.53 3.02
C GLY A 41 6.81 11.80 3.19
N PRO A 42 5.70 12.55 3.30
CA PRO A 42 4.36 11.99 3.43
C PRO A 42 4.07 10.96 2.33
N VAL A 43 3.44 9.86 2.72
CA VAL A 43 3.00 8.80 1.82
C VAL A 43 1.53 8.57 2.03
N TRP A 44 0.78 8.53 0.94
CA TRP A 44 -0.60 8.07 0.95
C TRP A 44 -0.70 6.78 0.13
N CYS A 45 -0.74 5.66 0.84
CA CYS A 45 -0.89 4.33 0.25
C CYS A 45 -2.33 3.84 0.45
N ILE A 46 -3.02 3.50 -0.63
CA ILE A 46 -4.40 3.02 -0.62
C ILE A 46 -4.43 1.61 -1.22
N PHE A 47 -5.05 0.68 -0.51
CA PHE A 47 -5.47 -0.62 -1.05
C PHE A 47 -6.89 -0.48 -1.58
N ASP A 48 -7.06 -0.75 -2.87
CA ASP A 48 -8.32 -0.62 -3.62
C ASP A 48 -8.75 -1.97 -4.24
N ASN A 49 -8.24 -3.07 -3.70
CA ASN A 49 -8.69 -4.43 -3.97
C ASN A 49 -9.84 -4.84 -3.03
N THR A 50 -10.92 -4.08 -3.09
CA THR A 50 -12.05 -4.18 -2.14
C THR A 50 -13.16 -5.11 -2.62
N ALA A 51 -13.17 -5.55 -3.88
CA ALA A 51 -14.29 -6.26 -4.47
C ALA A 51 -14.64 -7.58 -3.74
N GLU A 52 -13.65 -8.23 -3.14
CA GLU A 52 -13.80 -9.43 -2.30
C GLU A 52 -13.25 -9.22 -0.87
N GLY A 53 -13.04 -7.96 -0.46
CA GLY A 53 -12.63 -7.62 0.91
C GLY A 53 -11.13 -7.77 1.24
N ALA A 54 -10.28 -8.05 0.24
CA ALA A 54 -8.84 -8.25 0.45
C ALA A 54 -8.10 -7.02 1.01
N ALA A 55 -8.54 -5.81 0.64
CA ALA A 55 -7.87 -4.56 0.99
C ALA A 55 -7.59 -4.35 2.50
N LEU A 56 -8.53 -4.74 3.38
CA LEU A 56 -8.35 -4.57 4.83
C LEU A 56 -7.21 -5.45 5.36
N GLY A 57 -7.17 -6.72 4.91
CA GLY A 57 -6.13 -7.67 5.30
C GLY A 57 -4.75 -7.20 4.84
N ASP A 58 -4.64 -6.72 3.61
CA ASP A 58 -3.38 -6.21 3.06
C ASP A 58 -2.90 -4.95 3.79
N ALA A 59 -3.81 -4.04 4.15
CA ALA A 59 -3.50 -2.84 4.92
C ALA A 59 -2.97 -3.18 6.32
N LEU A 60 -3.66 -4.05 7.06
CA LEU A 60 -3.23 -4.49 8.39
C LEU A 60 -1.90 -5.26 8.34
N ALA A 61 -1.71 -6.14 7.36
CA ALA A 61 -0.46 -6.86 7.17
C ALA A 61 0.70 -5.90 6.86
N THR A 62 0.44 -4.84 6.08
CA THR A 62 1.42 -3.80 5.77
C THR A 62 1.81 -3.03 7.03
N LEU A 63 0.83 -2.61 7.85
CA LEU A 63 1.04 -1.91 9.12
C LEU A 63 1.81 -2.76 10.15
N ALA A 64 1.47 -4.05 10.27
CA ALA A 64 2.15 -4.96 11.18
C ALA A 64 3.64 -5.13 10.82
N LYS A 65 3.98 -5.17 9.53
CA LYS A 65 5.38 -5.25 9.06
C LYS A 65 6.10 -3.90 9.04
N ALA A 66 5.33 -2.82 9.02
CA ALA A 66 5.80 -1.45 9.01
C ALA A 66 6.34 -1.00 10.37
N GLY A 67 5.79 -1.51 11.47
CA GLY A 67 6.07 -1.03 12.82
C GLY A 67 5.32 0.27 13.14
N PRO A 68 5.40 0.77 14.39
CA PRO A 68 4.52 1.81 14.92
C PRO A 68 4.65 3.20 14.26
N ASN A 69 5.65 3.41 13.40
CA ASN A 69 5.95 4.71 12.78
C ASN A 69 5.26 4.96 11.43
N LEU A 70 4.25 4.17 11.06
CA LEU A 70 3.52 4.34 9.79
C LEU A 70 2.04 4.71 9.96
N ALA A 71 1.61 5.01 11.19
CA ALA A 71 0.28 5.54 11.52
C ALA A 71 0.34 7.04 11.84
#